data_AF-A0A1E8BNS7-F1
#
_entry.id   AF-A0A1E8BNS7-F1
#
_cell.length_a   1.000
_cell.length_b   1.000
_cell.length_c   1.000
_cell.angle_alpha   90.00
_cell.angle_beta   90.00
_cell.angle_gamma   90.00
#
_symmetry.space_group_name_H-M   'P 1'
#
loop_
_entity.id
_entity.type
_entity.pdbx_description
1 polymer ?
#
loop_
_entity_poly.entity_id
_entity_poly.type
_entity_poly.pdbx_seq_one_letter_code
_entity_poly.pdbx_strand_id
1 'polypeptide(L)' 'MEEVVAKEFSKRTNLKVQRRNAILQHPEYPWMIANVDRLIVGEKIGLECKISSEYFGKIEDQKKEGEQKRYLNKS' A
#
# COMPACT_ATOMS: atom_id res chain seq x y z
N MET A 1 4.69 -7.22 -0.40
CA MET A 1 3.44 -6.76 0.26
C MET A 1 2.44 -6.22 -0.74
N GLU A 2 2.84 -5.35 -1.66
CA GLU A 2 1.99 -4.86 -2.76
C GLU A 2 1.33 -6.00 -3.58
N GLU A 3 2.05 -7.10 -3.83
CA GLU A 3 1.50 -8.30 -4.47
C GLU A 3 0.30 -8.91 -3.71
N VAL A 4 0.31 -8.84 -2.38
CA VAL A 4 -0.80 -9.33 -1.56
C VAL A 4 -2.03 -8.44 -1.77
N VAL A 5 -1.83 -7.12 -1.79
CA VAL A 5 -2.89 -6.14 -2.06
C VAL A 5 -3.47 -6.35 -3.46
N ALA A 6 -2.62 -6.52 -4.48
CA ALA A 6 -3.05 -6.75 -5.86
C ALA A 6 -3.84 -8.06 -6.03
N LYS A 7 -3.41 -9.14 -5.35
CA LYS A 7 -4.14 -10.41 -5.33
C LYS A 7 -5.49 -10.28 -4.65
N GLU A 8 -5.55 -9.57 -3.52
CA GLU A 8 -6.80 -9.36 -2.79
C GLU A 8 -7.78 -8.48 -3.58
N PHE A 9 -7.28 -7.41 -4.20
CA PHE A 9 -8.05 -6.59 -5.14
C PHE A 9 -8.65 -7.45 -6.26
N SER A 10 -7.82 -8.30 -6.90
CA SER A 10 -8.28 -9.18 -7.98
C SER A 10 -9.37 -10.15 -7.52
N LYS A 11 -9.22 -10.72 -6.32
CA LYS A 11 -10.21 -11.63 -5.74
C LYS A 11 -11.55 -10.94 -5.46
N ARG A 12 -11.54 -9.73 -4.90
CA ARG A 12 -12.77 -9.01 -4.51
C ARG A 12 -13.51 -8.41 -5.70
N THR A 13 -12.79 -7.98 -6.72
CA THR A 13 -13.36 -7.30 -7.90
C THR A 13 -13.60 -8.23 -9.08
N ASN A 14 -13.03 -9.45 -9.03
CA ASN A 14 -12.98 -10.38 -10.16
C ASN A 14 -12.28 -9.80 -11.41
N LEU A 15 -11.49 -8.73 -11.24
CA LEU A 15 -10.69 -8.13 -12.31
C LEU A 15 -9.30 -8.76 -12.34
N LYS A 16 -8.83 -9.08 -13.54
CA LYS A 16 -7.47 -9.57 -13.74
C LYS A 16 -6.51 -8.38 -13.79
N VAL A 17 -5.47 -8.42 -12.95
CA VAL A 17 -4.39 -7.41 -12.95
C VAL A 17 -3.08 -8.00 -13.45
N GLN A 18 -2.24 -7.17 -14.04
CA GLN A 18 -0.91 -7.55 -14.50
C GLN A 18 0.15 -6.50 -14.15
N ARG A 19 1.40 -6.92 -13.98
CA ARG A 19 2.54 -6.01 -13.87
C ARG A 19 2.82 -5.35 -15.21
N ARG A 20 3.19 -4.08 -15.17
CA ARG A 20 3.80 -3.39 -16.31
C ARG A 20 5.21 -2.96 -15.91
N ASN A 21 6.19 -3.76 -16.30
CA ASN A 21 7.60 -3.52 -15.99
C ASN A 21 8.19 -2.43 -16.91
N ALA A 22 7.52 -1.28 -16.99
CA ALA A 22 7.88 -0.18 -17.86
C ALA A 22 7.42 1.15 -17.24
N ILE A 23 8.25 2.19 -17.39
CA ILE A 23 7.85 3.56 -17.12
C ILE A 23 6.99 4.04 -18.30
N LEU A 24 5.79 4.53 -18.00
CA LEU A 24 4.89 5.13 -18.97
C LEU A 24 5.27 6.61 -19.14
N GLN A 25 5.17 7.10 -20.37
CA GLN A 25 5.36 8.51 -20.71
C GLN A 25 4.11 9.03 -21.39
N HIS A 26 3.71 10.25 -21.07
CA HIS A 26 2.58 10.89 -21.73
C HIS A 26 2.93 11.25 -23.19
N PRO A 27 2.04 10.95 -24.16
CA PRO A 27 2.34 11.15 -25.59
C PRO A 27 2.61 12.62 -25.95
N GLU A 28 1.95 13.57 -25.29
CA GLU A 28 2.06 15.01 -25.59
C GLU A 28 3.02 15.75 -24.63
N TYR A 29 3.36 15.16 -23.49
CA TYR A 29 4.14 15.82 -22.44
C TYR A 29 5.33 14.93 -22.04
N PRO A 30 6.48 15.03 -22.74
CA PRO A 30 7.62 14.14 -22.52
C PRO A 30 8.18 14.13 -21.10
N TRP A 31 7.98 15.22 -20.34
CA TRP A 31 8.38 15.31 -18.93
C TRP A 31 7.44 14.56 -17.97
N MET A 32 6.24 14.18 -18.42
CA MET A 32 5.25 13.49 -17.59
C MET A 32 5.41 11.99 -17.73
N ILE A 33 5.99 11.39 -16.70
CA ILE A 33 6.25 9.95 -16.61
C ILE A 33 5.53 9.34 -15.40
N ALA A 34 5.14 8.08 -15.51
CA ALA A 34 4.48 7.34 -14.44
C ALA A 34 4.98 5.89 -14.38
N ASN A 35 5.24 5.40 -13.17
CA ASN A 35 5.39 3.98 -12.91
C ASN A 35 4.14 3.51 -12.19
N VAL A 36 3.40 2.58 -12.78
CA VAL A 36 2.14 2.05 -12.25
C VAL A 36 2.39 0.67 -11.68
N ASP A 37 1.93 0.42 -10.45
CA ASP A 37 2.11 -0.89 -9.80
C ASP A 37 1.51 -2.02 -10.65
N ARG A 38 0.23 -1.88 -11.02
CA ARG A 38 -0.50 -2.85 -11.82
C ARG A 38 -1.40 -2.17 -12.85
N LEU A 39 -1.72 -2.90 -13.92
CA LEU A 39 -2.78 -2.55 -14.86
C LEU A 39 -3.90 -3.58 -14.82
N ILE A 40 -5.14 -3.13 -15.01
CA ILE A 40 -6.27 -4.03 -15.25
C ILE A 40 -6.20 -4.52 -16.70
N VAL A 41 -6.31 -5.83 -16.91
CA VAL A 41 -6.26 -6.43 -18.23
C VAL A 41 -7.54 -6.11 -18.99
N GLY A 42 -7.40 -5.58 -20.21
CA GLY A 42 -8.52 -5.19 -21.07
C GLY A 42 -9.00 -3.74 -20.89
N GLU A 43 -8.48 -3.03 -19.88
CA GLU A 43 -8.91 -1.67 -19.53
C GLU A 43 -7.73 -0.69 -19.55
N LYS A 44 -8.02 0.59 -19.80
CA LYS A 44 -7.03 1.68 -19.69
C LYS A 44 -6.97 2.24 -18.27
N ILE A 45 -6.84 1.34 -17.28
CA ILE A 45 -6.91 1.68 -15.85
C ILE A 45 -5.68 1.12 -15.12
N GLY A 46 -5.04 1.98 -14.33
CA GLY A 46 -3.97 1.61 -13.40
C GLY A 46 -4.50 1.32 -11.99
N LEU A 47 -3.85 0.39 -11.30
CA LEU A 47 -4.07 0.10 -9.89
C LEU A 47 -2.82 0.49 -9.11
N GLU A 48 -2.96 1.43 -8.20
CA GLU A 48 -1.94 1.89 -7.25
C GLU A 48 -2.21 1.27 -5.87
N CYS A 49 -1.27 0.52 -5.33
CA CYS A 49 -1.42 -0.20 -4.08
C CYS A 49 -0.71 0.55 -2.95
N LYS A 50 -1.48 1.12 -2.02
CA LYS A 50 -0.93 1.68 -0.78
C LYS A 50 -1.15 0.73 0.39
N ILE A 51 -0.11 0.58 1.20
CA ILE A 51 -0.19 -0.15 2.46
C ILE A 51 -0.06 0.89 3.57
N SER A 52 -1.10 1.04 4.37
CA SER A 52 -1.05 1.84 5.59
C SER A 52 -0.92 0.92 6.78
N SER A 53 0.02 1.21 7.66
CA SER A 53 0.25 0.47 8.88
C SER A 53 -0.26 1.26 10.08
N GLU A 54 -1.54 1.08 10.43
CA GLU A 54 -2.07 1.55 11.72
C GLU A 54 -1.39 0.86 12.93
N TYR A 55 -0.59 -0.17 12.67
CA TYR A 55 0.14 -0.93 13.69
C TYR A 55 1.33 -0.15 14.31
N PHE A 56 1.84 0.91 13.66
CA PHE A 56 2.92 1.72 14.27
C PHE A 56 2.43 2.57 15.44
N GLY A 57 1.21 3.12 15.39
CA GLY A 57 0.65 3.89 16.50
C GLY A 57 0.38 3.03 17.74
N LYS A 58 -0.09 1.80 17.55
CA LYS A 58 -0.39 0.87 18.65
C LYS A 58 0.85 0.41 19.43
N ILE A 59 2.03 0.35 18.79
CA ILE A 59 3.28 0.00 19.47
C ILE A 59 3.73 1.13 20.41
N GLU A 60 3.53 2.39 20.05
CA GLU A 60 3.86 3.53 20.92
C GLU A 60 2.89 3.65 22.10
N ASP A 61 1.59 3.46 21.87
CA ASP A 61 0.58 3.51 22.93
C ASP A 61 0.78 2.37 23.95
N GLN A 62 1.08 1.16 23.49
CA GLN A 62 1.37 0.03 24.39
C GLN A 62 2.68 0.20 25.18
N LYS A 63 3.69 0.88 24.61
CA LYS A 63 4.93 1.21 25.35
C LYS A 63 4.67 2.23 26.46
N LYS A 64 3.86 3.26 26.19
CA LYS A 64 3.50 4.29 27.19
C LYS A 64 2.66 3.71 28.34
N GLU A 65 1.70 2.84 28.05
CA GLU A 65 0.94 2.14 29.10
C GLU A 65 1.82 1.20 29.93
N GLY A 66 2.75 0.49 29.29
CA GLY A 66 3.71 -0.39 29.97
C GLY A 66 4.68 0.36 30.88
N GLU A 67 5.21 1.50 30.42
CA GLU A 67 6.05 2.38 31.24
C GLU A 67 5.28 2.98 32.41
N GLN A 68 4.07 3.52 32.19
CA GLN A 68 3.26 4.12 33.23
C GLN A 68 2.87 3.12 34.34
N LYS A 69 2.52 1.88 33.99
CA LYS A 69 2.29 0.80 34.96
C LYS A 69 3.54 0.43 35.75
N ARG A 70 4.74 0.50 35.14
CA ARG A 70 6.01 0.24 35.82
C ARG A 70 6.36 1.32 36.86
N TYR A 71 5.99 2.58 36.61
CA TYR A 71 6.18 3.66 37.59
C TYR A 71 5.19 3.56 38.76
N LEU A 72 3.94 3.17 38.53
CA LEU A 72 2.95 3.01 39.62
C LEU A 72 3.23 1.82 40.54
N ASN A 73 3.87 0.75 40.06
CA ASN A 73 4.14 -0.46 40.85
C ASN A 73 5.48 -0.41 41.63
N LYS A 74 6.13 0.76 41.72
CA LYS A 74 7.45 0.92 42.36
C LYS A 74 7.38 1.64 43.73
N SER A 75 6.19 1.81 44.30
CA SER A 75 5.93 2.34 45.66
C SER A 75 5.73 1.21 46.67
#